data_AF-A0A3N5VFL0-F1
#
_entry.id   AF-A0A3N5VFL0-F1
#
_cell.length_a   1.000
_cell.length_b   1.000
_cell.length_c   1.000
_cell.angle_alpha   90.00
_cell.angle_beta   90.00
_cell.angle_gamma   90.00
#
_symmetry.space_group_name_H-M   'P 1'
#
loop_
_entity.id
_entity.type
_entity.pdbx_description
1 polymer ?
#
loop_
_entity_poly.entity_id
_entity_poly.type
_entity_poly.pdbx_seq_one_letter_code
_entity_poly.pdbx_strand_id
1 'polypeptide(L)' 'MFTGLIQDLGKIQSLERRGEGVFLTVATGLMLSDVKIGDSIAVDGVCLTVIRLSNRTFTAEVSPETL' A
#
# COMPACT_ATOMS: atom_id res chain seq x y z
N MET A 1 -6.11 -6.87 10.78
CA MET A 1 -5.64 -6.55 12.15
C MET A 1 -4.13 -6.68 12.15
N PHE A 2 -3.40 -5.68 12.66
CA PHE A 2 -1.93 -5.61 12.60
C PHE A 2 -1.33 -5.68 14.01
N THR A 3 -0.12 -6.23 14.13
CA THR A 3 0.58 -6.37 15.42
C THR A 3 1.33 -5.10 15.86
N GLY A 4 1.53 -4.14 14.95
CA GLY A 4 2.36 -2.96 15.17
C GLY A 4 3.86 -3.19 14.99
N LEU A 5 4.29 -4.41 14.65
CA LEU A 5 5.68 -4.71 14.32
C LEU A 5 5.95 -4.36 12.84
N ILE A 6 6.82 -3.38 12.60
CA ILE A 6 7.19 -2.96 11.26
C ILE A 6 8.10 -4.02 10.63
N GLN A 7 7.70 -4.53 9.46
CA GLN A 7 8.43 -5.59 8.76
C GLN A 7 9.42 -5.07 7.71
N ASP A 8 9.21 -3.86 7.19
CA ASP A 8 10.04 -3.25 6.15
C ASP A 8 9.90 -1.72 6.13
N LEU A 9 10.86 -1.04 5.52
CA LEU A 9 10.75 0.38 5.15
C LEU A 9 10.53 0.50 3.64
N GLY A 10 9.33 0.91 3.24
CA GLY A 10 8.99 1.16 1.85
C GLY A 10 9.42 2.55 1.38
N LYS A 11 9.36 2.76 0.06
CA LYS A 11 9.54 4.06 -0.60
C LYS A 11 8.32 4.38 -1.45
N ILE A 12 7.73 5.56 -1.27
CA ILE A 12 6.70 6.06 -2.17
C ILE A 12 7.32 6.24 -3.56
N GLN A 13 6.81 5.50 -4.53
CA GLN A 13 7.29 5.53 -5.91
C GLN A 13 6.41 6.42 -6.80
N SER A 14 5.10 6.43 -6.57
CA SER A 14 4.18 7.34 -7.25
C SER A 14 2.94 7.67 -6.40
N LEU A 15 2.38 8.84 -6.68
CA LEU A 15 1.12 9.34 -6.16
C LEU A 15 0.32 9.87 -7.35
N GLU A 16 -0.72 9.15 -7.76
CA GLU A 16 -1.57 9.53 -8.89
C GLU A 16 -2.96 9.92 -8.39
N ARG A 17 -3.36 11.19 -8.55
CA ARG A 17 -4.74 11.63 -8.26
C ARG A 17 -5.69 11.06 -9.31
N ARG A 18 -6.76 10.40 -8.89
CA ARG A 18 -7.83 9.91 -9.78
C ARG A 18 -9.19 10.12 -9.12
N GLY A 19 -10.01 10.97 -9.74
CA GLY A 19 -11.26 11.42 -9.12
C GLY A 19 -10.96 12.09 -7.78
N GLU A 20 -11.68 11.67 -6.75
CA GLU A 20 -11.54 12.18 -5.38
C GLU A 20 -10.40 11.49 -4.60
N GLY A 21 -9.87 10.36 -5.09
CA GLY A 21 -8.86 9.55 -4.41
C GLY A 21 -7.43 9.71 -4.95
N VAL A 22 -6.48 9.11 -4.24
CA VAL A 22 -5.07 9.01 -4.65
C VAL A 22 -4.64 7.56 -4.73
N PHE A 23 -4.07 7.19 -5.87
CA PHE A 23 -3.44 5.89 -6.09
C PHE A 23 -1.98 6.01 -5.64
N LEU A 24 -1.68 5.45 -4.47
CA LEU A 24 -0.36 5.43 -3.87
C LEU A 24 0.34 4.14 -4.26
N THR A 25 1.49 4.24 -4.95
CA THR A 25 2.36 3.09 -5.21
C THR A 25 3.58 3.14 -4.30
N VAL A 26 3.78 2.05 -3.54
CA VAL A 26 4.88 1.90 -2.61
C VAL A 26 5.80 0.78 -3.10
N ALA A 27 7.08 1.09 -3.26
CA ALA A 27 8.13 0.10 -3.45
C ALA A 27 8.55 -0.47 -2.09
N THR A 28 8.72 -1.78 -1.99
CA THR A 28 8.97 -2.46 -0.71
C THR A 28 9.91 -3.65 -0.89
N GLY A 29 10.65 -3.96 0.17
CA GLY A 29 11.43 -5.19 0.33
C GLY A 29 10.63 -6.38 0.84
N LEU A 30 9.35 -6.19 1.20
CA LEU A 30 8.46 -7.28 1.62
C LEU A 30 8.33 -8.34 0.51
N MET A 31 8.24 -9.60 0.95
CA MET A 31 7.90 -10.70 0.05
C MET A 31 6.42 -10.63 -0.30
N LEU A 32 6.11 -10.04 -1.46
CA LEU A 32 4.75 -9.89 -1.96
C LEU A 32 4.17 -11.18 -2.58
N SER A 33 4.92 -12.29 -2.57
CA SER A 33 4.49 -13.58 -3.15
C SER A 33 3.23 -14.15 -2.48
N ASP A 34 3.04 -13.85 -1.19
CA ASP A 34 1.89 -14.33 -0.42
C ASP A 34 0.77 -13.28 -0.30
N VAL A 35 0.98 -12.08 -0.87
CA VAL A 35 0.00 -10.99 -0.87
C VAL A 35 -0.88 -11.07 -2.10
N LYS A 36 -2.18 -10.86 -1.91
CA LYS A 36 -3.18 -10.85 -2.98
C LYS A 36 -3.84 -9.48 -3.10
N ILE A 37 -4.42 -9.22 -4.26
CA ILE A 37 -5.33 -8.07 -4.42
C ILE A 37 -6.51 -8.26 -3.45
N GLY A 38 -6.83 -7.20 -2.71
CA GLY A 38 -7.82 -7.21 -1.63
C GLY A 38 -7.21 -7.42 -0.23
N ASP A 39 -5.96 -7.89 -0.12
CA ASP A 39 -5.28 -7.95 1.17
C ASP A 39 -4.92 -6.55 1.67
N SER A 40 -4.69 -6.44 2.97
CA SER A 40 -4.33 -5.18 3.60
C SER A 40 -2.85 -5.13 3.97
N ILE A 41 -2.18 -4.05 3.59
CA ILE A 41 -0.83 -3.70 4.06
C ILE A 41 -0.94 -2.41 4.87
N ALA A 42 -0.38 -2.41 6.08
CA ALA A 42 -0.28 -1.20 6.87
C ALA A 42 0.93 -0.36 6.46
N VAL A 43 0.72 0.91 6.15
CA VAL A 43 1.79 1.89 5.87
C VAL A 43 1.66 3.02 6.88
N ASP A 44 2.69 3.23 7.69
CA ASP A 44 2.69 4.19 8.80
C ASP A 44 1.43 4.11 9.69
N GLY A 45 0.96 2.88 9.93
CA GLY A 45 -0.22 2.59 10.76
C GLY A 45 -1.56 2.67 10.03
N VAL A 46 -1.60 3.16 8.79
CA VAL A 46 -2.83 3.23 7.98
C VAL A 46 -3.06 1.91 7.26
N CYS A 47 -4.25 1.33 7.43
CA CYS A 47 -4.65 0.11 6.75
C CYS A 47 -4.99 0.40 5.28
N LEU A 48 -4.14 -0.03 4.35
CA LEU A 48 -4.33 0.18 2.92
C LEU A 48 -4.67 -1.13 2.21
N THR A 49 -5.71 -1.12 1.38
CA THR A 49 -6.12 -2.29 0.60
C THR A 49 -5.36 -2.33 -0.71
N VAL A 50 -4.72 -3.46 -1.00
CA VAL A 50 -3.94 -3.67 -2.22
C VAL A 50 -4.88 -3.81 -3.41
N ILE A 51 -4.74 -2.92 -4.40
CA ILE A 51 -5.50 -2.94 -5.66
C ILE A 51 -4.66 -3.37 -6.87
N ARG A 52 -3.32 -3.29 -6.76
CA ARG A 52 -2.38 -3.74 -7.77
C ARG A 52 -1.09 -4.22 -7.12
N LEU A 53 -0.52 -5.30 -7.68
CA LEU A 53 0.77 -5.85 -7.26
C LEU A 53 1.75 -5.90 -8.43
N SER A 54 3.02 -5.81 -8.10
CA SER A 54 4.14 -6.20 -8.96
C SER A 54 5.24 -6.79 -8.06
N ASN A 55 6.34 -7.28 -8.64
CA ASN A 55 7.35 -8.02 -7.87
C ASN A 55 7.91 -7.27 -6.63
N ARG A 56 7.99 -5.94 -6.68
CA ARG A 56 8.58 -5.13 -5.60
C ARG A 56 7.73 -3.92 -5.23
N THR A 57 6.49 -3.87 -5.69
CA THR A 57 5.61 -2.73 -5.46
C THR A 57 4.18 -3.20 -5.26
N PHE A 58 3.44 -2.45 -4.45
CA PHE A 58 1.99 -2.54 -4.39
C PHE A 58 1.39 -1.15 -4.57
N THR A 59 0.17 -1.11 -5.08
CA THR A 59 -0.63 0.12 -5.18
C THR A 59 -1.88 -0.04 -4.31
N ALA A 60 -2.21 1.01 -3.58
CA ALA A 60 -3.46 1.17 -2.85
C ALA A 60 -4.17 2.45 -3.30
N GLU A 61 -5.49 2.45 -3.23
CA GLU A 61 -6.29 3.66 -3.35
C GLU A 61 -6.51 4.25 -1.95
N VAL A 62 -6.24 5.56 -1.83
CA VAL A 62 -6.38 6.32 -0.59
C VAL A 62 -7.51 7.30 -0.77
N SER A 63 -8.52 7.20 0.09
CA SER A 63 -9.66 8.13 0.10
C SER A 63 -9.23 9.53 0.56
N PRO A 64 -9.92 10.59 0.11
CA PRO A 64 -9.64 11.95 0.57
C PRO A 64 -9.82 12.14 2.08
N GLU A 65 -10.65 11.35 2.75
CA GLU A 65 -10.80 11.36 4.21
C GLU A 65 -9.61 10.74 4.95
N THR A 66 -8.81 9.91 4.26
CA THR A 66 -7.60 9.29 4.80
C THR A 66 -6.34 10.12 4.53
N LEU A 67 -6.39 11.02 3.54
CA LEU A 67 -5.31 11.95 3.20
C LEU A 67 -5.23 13.12 4.18
#